data_AF-A0AAJ1BRX7-F1
#
_entry.id   AF-A0AAJ1BRX7-F1
#
_cell.length_a   1.000
_cell.length_b   1.000
_cell.length_c   1.000
_cell.angle_alpha   90.00
_cell.angle_beta   90.00
_cell.angle_gamma   90.00
#
_symmetry.space_group_name_H-M   'P 1'
#
loop_
_entity.id
_entity.type
_entity.pdbx_description
1 polymer ?
#
loop_
_entity_poly.entity_id
_entity_poly.type
_entity_poly.pdbx_seq_one_letter_code
_entity_poly.pdbx_strand_id
1 'polypeptide(L)'
;MQWEEEMCIISGSYQSGDGKPHRTTVELWCRSRAGHSVTLLVNGLRPYVVIALPGKPRPASEADSALDYLRSMDWAVNVTPIGDKWTPDGDKPHWKVEVPQPWMITRGPNIRKTLQESWEVSSADILFERRLLLDYDLGPHISACGEVLWAGERAPVEARDESTMDRATAAGRIAEVGGAGLYPVDMVLSCTVDDLSITEPFRTPFVTFSFDLETSIQSNRILCAAAVIDRGGERTEHTFQGEEGDIMEGLTKLIRSEDPDIITGYNIDNFDLPRMEERADVLAGRSRMEAAALYGWGRVPMLQSENRRLFPSRQQNRVWRIPGRIPLDAWWQARQTLRPQRETLRYVSKLLWPEDEDKHKLDIDASQMDREWAERPEEVLEYCVRDTVLPLDILDRLQSVARKEALASVSLTTVETASSGTTSQWLDSLVIRLADRRNVSVPTTNSGPRRRNQIAGGYVHEVDAGLEPWVVVLDFKSMYPSIMIANNI
;
A
#
# COMPACT_ATOMS: atom_id res chain seq x y z
N MET A 1 14.00 22.37 -12.73
CA MET A 1 15.09 22.18 -11.74
C MET A 1 15.29 20.69 -11.50
N GLN A 2 16.53 20.21 -11.35
CA GLN A 2 16.81 18.82 -10.95
C GLN A 2 16.89 18.72 -9.42
N TRP A 3 16.41 17.61 -8.88
CA TRP A 3 16.39 17.30 -7.44
C TRP A 3 16.82 15.86 -7.22
N GLU A 4 17.70 15.62 -6.26
CA GLU A 4 18.14 14.29 -5.87
C GLU A 4 17.96 14.13 -4.36
N GLU A 5 17.25 13.08 -3.94
CA GLU A 5 17.04 12.81 -2.53
C GLU A 5 16.69 11.34 -2.26
N GLU A 6 16.97 10.92 -1.03
CA GLU A 6 16.56 9.63 -0.52
C GLU A 6 15.14 9.67 0.05
N MET A 7 14.34 8.65 -0.24
CA MET A 7 12.95 8.57 0.17
C MET A 7 12.48 7.12 0.36
N CYS A 8 11.40 6.97 1.12
CA CYS A 8 10.74 5.70 1.35
C CYS A 8 9.44 5.61 0.55
N ILE A 9 9.27 4.54 -0.23
CA ILE A 9 8.09 4.24 -1.02
C ILE A 9 6.97 3.71 -0.11
N ILE A 10 5.95 4.53 0.09
CA ILE A 10 4.74 4.20 0.84
C ILE A 10 3.92 3.19 0.05
N SER A 11 3.57 3.53 -1.19
CA SER A 11 2.76 2.71 -2.08
C SER A 11 3.01 3.08 -3.55
N GLY A 12 2.50 2.26 -4.46
CA GLY A 12 2.65 2.46 -5.90
C GLY A 12 1.34 2.25 -6.66
N SER A 13 1.26 2.87 -7.83
CA SER A 13 0.18 2.77 -8.82
C SER A 13 0.76 3.05 -10.21
N TYR A 14 -0.09 3.14 -11.23
CA TYR A 14 0.30 3.61 -12.54
C TYR A 14 -0.82 4.40 -13.23
N GLN A 15 -0.42 5.26 -14.17
CA GLN A 15 -1.28 5.87 -15.19
C GLN A 15 -1.05 5.25 -16.55
N SER A 16 -2.14 5.00 -17.28
CA SER A 16 -2.09 4.62 -18.69
C SER A 16 -2.35 5.86 -19.54
N GLY A 17 -1.39 6.26 -20.37
CA GLY A 17 -1.54 7.36 -21.32
C GLY A 17 -2.08 6.89 -22.68
N ASP A 18 -2.98 7.67 -23.25
CA ASP A 18 -3.64 7.39 -24.54
C ASP A 18 -2.81 7.78 -25.78
N GLY A 19 -1.58 8.28 -25.59
CA GLY A 19 -0.68 8.70 -26.67
C GLY A 19 -0.17 7.55 -27.55
N LYS A 20 0.33 7.89 -28.75
CA LYS A 20 1.12 6.99 -29.62
C LYS A 20 2.56 7.52 -29.72
N PRO A 21 3.59 6.78 -29.27
CA PRO A 21 3.51 5.46 -28.65
C PRO A 21 2.84 5.51 -27.27
N HIS A 22 2.16 4.42 -26.90
CA HIS A 22 1.55 4.27 -25.58
C HIS A 22 2.63 4.41 -24.49
N ARG A 23 2.32 5.25 -23.49
CA ARG A 23 3.17 5.49 -22.32
C ARG A 23 2.40 5.05 -21.09
N THR A 24 3.09 4.34 -20.20
CA THR A 24 2.57 4.01 -18.87
C THR A 24 3.53 4.61 -17.87
N THR A 25 3.02 5.47 -16.99
CA THR A 25 3.83 6.14 -15.97
C THR A 25 3.57 5.45 -14.64
N VAL A 26 4.61 4.98 -13.96
CA VAL A 26 4.48 4.46 -12.59
C VAL A 26 4.40 5.65 -11.65
N GLU A 27 3.41 5.64 -10.76
CA GLU A 27 3.25 6.62 -9.69
C GLU A 27 3.73 5.97 -8.39
N LEU A 28 4.77 6.52 -7.77
CA LEU A 28 5.17 6.14 -6.42
C LEU A 28 4.85 7.29 -5.47
N TRP A 29 4.15 6.98 -4.39
CA TRP A 29 3.97 7.92 -3.29
C TRP A 29 5.02 7.64 -2.24
N CYS A 30 5.81 8.65 -1.91
CA CYS A 30 6.99 8.54 -1.09
C CYS A 30 6.98 9.59 0.03
N ARG A 31 7.77 9.30 1.08
CA ARG A 31 8.15 10.25 2.12
C ARG A 31 9.66 10.41 2.07
N SER A 32 10.16 11.62 1.87
CA SER A 32 11.60 11.87 1.83
C SER A 32 12.24 11.70 3.19
N ARG A 33 13.56 11.49 3.21
CA ARG A 33 14.34 11.47 4.46
C ARG A 33 14.21 12.80 5.22
N ALA A 34 14.02 13.92 4.52
CA ALA A 34 13.78 15.22 5.12
C ALA A 34 12.33 15.43 5.64
N GLY A 35 11.38 14.53 5.36
CA GLY A 35 10.03 14.57 5.94
C GLY A 35 8.92 15.13 5.05
N HIS A 36 9.23 15.66 3.88
CA HIS A 36 8.21 16.11 2.93
C HIS A 36 7.71 14.95 2.06
N SER A 37 6.46 15.00 1.65
CA SER A 37 5.87 13.97 0.77
C SER A 37 6.20 14.23 -0.69
N VAL A 38 6.38 13.15 -1.45
CA VAL A 38 6.73 13.20 -2.86
C VAL A 38 5.84 12.26 -3.66
N THR A 39 5.29 12.72 -4.78
CA THR A 39 4.84 11.82 -5.85
C THR A 39 5.94 11.74 -6.91
N LEU A 40 6.52 10.55 -7.08
CA LEU A 40 7.44 10.26 -8.18
C LEU A 40 6.68 9.73 -9.40
N LEU A 41 6.87 10.36 -10.55
CA LEU A 41 6.35 9.95 -11.85
C LEU A 41 7.49 9.29 -12.64
N VAL A 42 7.57 7.96 -12.54
CA VAL A 42 8.66 7.15 -13.08
C VAL A 42 8.30 6.64 -14.48
N ASN A 43 9.18 6.89 -15.44
CA ASN A 43 9.02 6.53 -16.84
C ASN A 43 10.12 5.58 -17.32
N GLY A 44 9.89 4.93 -18.47
CA GLY A 44 10.87 4.02 -19.09
C GLY A 44 10.61 2.53 -18.82
N LEU A 45 9.70 2.20 -17.90
CA LEU A 45 9.22 0.84 -17.72
C LEU A 45 8.14 0.51 -18.76
N ARG A 46 8.27 -0.64 -19.43
CA ARG A 46 7.24 -1.18 -20.32
C ARG A 46 6.62 -2.45 -19.72
N PRO A 47 5.29 -2.63 -19.79
CA PRO A 47 4.68 -3.87 -19.35
C PRO A 47 5.08 -5.01 -20.29
N TYR A 48 5.31 -6.19 -19.75
CA TYR A 48 5.68 -7.35 -20.55
C TYR A 48 5.27 -8.67 -19.92
N VAL A 49 5.27 -9.69 -20.76
CA VAL A 49 5.19 -11.10 -20.37
C VAL A 49 6.39 -11.85 -20.93
N VAL A 50 6.66 -13.04 -20.38
CA VAL A 50 7.73 -13.90 -20.88
C VAL A 50 7.10 -15.13 -21.54
N ILE A 51 7.65 -15.54 -22.68
CA ILE A 51 7.21 -16.70 -23.44
C ILE A 51 8.34 -17.68 -23.68
N ALA A 52 7.99 -18.97 -23.81
CA ALA A 52 8.86 -20.03 -24.28
C ALA A 52 8.10 -21.01 -25.17
N LEU A 53 8.83 -21.75 -26.01
CA LEU A 53 8.26 -22.84 -26.79
C LEU A 53 7.68 -23.92 -25.85
N PRO A 54 6.47 -24.44 -26.14
CA PRO A 54 5.86 -25.48 -25.30
C PRO A 54 6.68 -26.78 -25.26
N GLY A 55 6.66 -27.44 -24.11
CA GLY A 55 7.27 -28.75 -23.85
C GLY A 55 8.78 -28.70 -23.66
N LYS A 56 9.44 -29.79 -24.07
CA LYS A 56 10.88 -30.01 -23.90
C LYS A 56 11.71 -28.91 -24.59
N PRO A 57 12.94 -28.64 -24.09
CA PRO A 57 13.88 -27.73 -24.71
C PRO A 57 14.09 -27.99 -26.19
N ARG A 58 14.04 -26.91 -26.98
CA ARG A 58 14.24 -26.89 -28.42
C ARG A 58 15.18 -25.73 -28.79
N PRO A 59 15.95 -25.83 -29.89
CA PRO A 59 16.75 -24.73 -30.39
C PRO A 59 15.93 -23.46 -30.62
N ALA A 60 16.50 -22.30 -30.30
CA ALA A 60 15.83 -21.01 -30.47
C ALA A 60 15.35 -20.76 -31.92
N SER A 61 16.08 -21.28 -32.91
CA SER A 61 15.74 -21.16 -34.34
C SER A 61 14.40 -21.79 -34.71
N GLU A 62 13.90 -22.77 -33.95
CA GLU A 62 12.58 -23.34 -34.19
C GLU A 62 11.44 -22.36 -33.87
N ALA A 63 11.71 -21.31 -33.09
CA ALA A 63 10.73 -20.28 -32.76
C ALA A 63 10.65 -19.16 -33.81
N ASP A 64 11.60 -19.06 -34.75
CA ASP A 64 11.76 -17.88 -35.63
C ASP A 64 10.48 -17.50 -36.37
N SER A 65 9.82 -18.44 -37.04
CA SER A 65 8.57 -18.15 -37.76
C SER A 65 7.43 -17.72 -36.84
N ALA A 66 7.35 -18.30 -35.63
CA ALA A 66 6.34 -17.94 -34.65
C ALA A 66 6.61 -16.56 -34.02
N LEU A 67 7.89 -16.22 -33.82
CA LEU A 67 8.31 -14.90 -33.35
C LEU A 67 8.08 -13.82 -34.41
N ASP A 68 8.31 -14.11 -35.69
CA ASP A 68 8.02 -13.18 -36.78
C ASP A 68 6.52 -12.90 -36.90
N TYR A 69 5.68 -13.93 -36.77
CA TYR A 69 4.24 -13.74 -36.66
C TYR A 69 3.87 -12.90 -35.44
N LEU A 70 4.46 -13.17 -34.27
CA LEU A 70 4.20 -12.40 -33.06
C LEU A 70 4.62 -10.93 -33.20
N ARG A 71 5.77 -10.65 -33.83
CA ARG A 71 6.25 -9.29 -34.14
C ARG A 71 5.33 -8.54 -35.12
N SER A 72 4.52 -9.26 -35.90
CA SER A 72 3.53 -8.66 -36.81
C SER A 72 2.24 -8.21 -36.11
N MET A 73 2.03 -8.61 -34.86
CA MET A 73 0.85 -8.20 -34.08
C MET A 73 0.90 -6.70 -33.76
N ASP A 74 -0.25 -6.04 -33.90
CA ASP A 74 -0.42 -4.61 -33.64
C ASP A 74 -0.13 -4.20 -32.19
N TRP A 75 -0.34 -5.12 -31.25
CA TRP A 75 -0.09 -4.93 -29.83
C TRP A 75 1.34 -5.33 -29.40
N ALA A 76 2.11 -6.05 -30.22
CA ALA A 76 3.45 -6.47 -29.84
C ALA A 76 4.43 -5.31 -30.05
N VAL A 77 4.88 -4.69 -28.95
CA VAL A 77 5.79 -3.53 -29.01
C VAL A 77 7.20 -3.98 -29.35
N ASN A 78 7.69 -4.99 -28.64
CA ASN A 78 9.02 -5.55 -28.85
C ASN A 78 9.05 -7.02 -28.41
N VAL A 79 9.81 -7.84 -29.13
CA VAL A 79 10.01 -9.26 -28.83
C VAL A 79 11.50 -9.56 -28.81
N THR A 80 12.05 -9.69 -27.61
CA THR A 80 13.51 -9.79 -27.38
C THR A 80 13.89 -11.11 -26.74
N PRO A 81 14.95 -11.79 -27.19
CA PRO A 81 15.48 -12.96 -26.50
C PRO A 81 16.04 -12.54 -25.13
N ILE A 82 15.77 -13.35 -24.10
CA ILE A 82 16.27 -13.10 -22.72
C ILE A 82 17.15 -14.24 -22.22
N GLY A 83 17.64 -15.07 -23.13
CA GLY A 83 18.46 -16.24 -22.83
C GLY A 83 17.64 -17.46 -22.41
N ASP A 84 18.37 -18.48 -21.98
CA ASP A 84 17.77 -19.72 -21.50
C ASP A 84 17.33 -19.56 -20.05
N LYS A 85 16.12 -20.03 -19.73
CA LYS A 85 15.64 -20.15 -18.37
C LYS A 85 15.25 -21.58 -18.04
N TRP A 86 15.50 -21.97 -16.79
CA TRP A 86 15.12 -23.26 -16.25
C TRP A 86 13.61 -23.36 -16.08
N THR A 87 13.03 -24.45 -16.58
CA THR A 87 11.64 -24.85 -16.35
C THR A 87 11.60 -26.33 -15.88
N PRO A 88 10.43 -26.85 -15.46
CA PRO A 88 10.29 -28.27 -15.15
C PRO A 88 10.69 -29.23 -16.30
N ASP A 89 10.68 -28.75 -17.56
CA ASP A 89 11.07 -29.52 -18.73
C ASP A 89 12.57 -29.42 -19.07
N GLY A 90 13.31 -28.53 -18.39
CA GLY A 90 14.73 -28.25 -18.61
C GLY A 90 15.00 -26.80 -18.98
N ASP A 91 16.28 -26.46 -19.21
CA ASP A 91 16.70 -25.14 -19.66
C ASP A 91 16.31 -24.92 -21.13
N LYS A 92 15.56 -23.85 -21.41
CA LYS A 92 15.11 -23.53 -22.78
C LYS A 92 15.10 -22.04 -23.08
N PRO A 93 15.18 -21.66 -24.37
CA PRO A 93 15.14 -20.25 -24.78
C PRO A 93 13.83 -19.58 -24.39
N HIS A 94 13.94 -18.35 -23.86
CA HIS A 94 12.81 -17.50 -23.53
C HIS A 94 12.89 -16.15 -24.25
N TRP A 95 11.72 -15.55 -24.47
CA TRP A 95 11.59 -14.22 -25.05
C TRP A 95 10.71 -13.32 -24.18
N LYS A 96 11.10 -12.06 -24.05
CA LYS A 96 10.30 -11.00 -23.45
C LYS A 96 9.43 -10.36 -24.53
N VAL A 97 8.13 -10.30 -24.29
CA VAL A 97 7.13 -9.68 -25.15
C VAL A 97 6.60 -8.43 -24.47
N GLU A 98 7.04 -7.27 -24.93
CA GLU A 98 6.58 -5.98 -24.42
C GLU A 98 5.23 -5.61 -25.04
N VAL A 99 4.33 -5.09 -24.22
CA VAL A 99 2.97 -4.71 -24.60
C VAL A 99 2.74 -3.22 -24.35
N PRO A 100 1.69 -2.61 -24.92
CA PRO A 100 1.55 -1.15 -24.88
C PRO A 100 1.05 -0.64 -23.53
N GLN A 101 0.16 -1.38 -22.87
CA GLN A 101 -0.43 -1.01 -21.59
C GLN A 101 -0.63 -2.23 -20.68
N PRO A 102 -0.50 -2.10 -19.34
CA PRO A 102 -0.58 -3.24 -18.42
C PRO A 102 -1.94 -3.97 -18.46
N TRP A 103 -3.03 -3.22 -18.58
CA TRP A 103 -4.38 -3.78 -18.56
C TRP A 103 -4.64 -4.73 -19.75
N MET A 104 -3.92 -4.58 -20.87
CA MET A 104 -4.05 -5.42 -22.06
C MET A 104 -3.57 -6.86 -21.84
N ILE A 105 -2.72 -7.08 -20.82
CA ILE A 105 -2.23 -8.42 -20.47
C ILE A 105 -3.37 -9.34 -20.05
N THR A 106 -4.32 -8.81 -19.25
CA THR A 106 -5.37 -9.62 -18.60
C THR A 106 -6.80 -9.23 -18.99
N ARG A 107 -7.01 -8.04 -19.56
CA ARG A 107 -8.30 -7.50 -19.97
C ARG A 107 -8.23 -7.00 -21.42
N GLY A 108 -9.39 -6.73 -22.03
CA GLY A 108 -9.48 -6.34 -23.44
C GLY A 108 -8.94 -7.44 -24.36
N PRO A 109 -7.85 -7.23 -25.12
CA PRO A 109 -7.29 -8.26 -26.00
C PRO A 109 -6.80 -9.50 -25.22
N ASN A 110 -6.53 -9.39 -23.92
CA ASN A 110 -6.11 -10.49 -23.05
C ASN A 110 -4.91 -11.25 -23.62
N ILE A 111 -3.82 -10.52 -23.83
CA ILE A 111 -2.59 -10.98 -24.47
C ILE A 111 -2.06 -12.26 -23.81
N ARG A 112 -2.17 -12.38 -22.48
CA ARG A 112 -1.78 -13.60 -21.76
C ARG A 112 -2.51 -14.83 -22.30
N LYS A 113 -3.83 -14.74 -22.46
CA LYS A 113 -4.63 -15.86 -22.98
C LYS A 113 -4.32 -16.17 -24.44
N THR A 114 -4.13 -15.14 -25.27
CA THR A 114 -3.76 -15.32 -26.68
C THR A 114 -2.41 -16.03 -26.82
N LEU A 115 -1.40 -15.62 -26.03
CA LEU A 115 -0.09 -16.25 -26.06
C LEU A 115 -0.15 -17.71 -25.56
N GLN A 116 -0.97 -18.01 -24.55
CA GLN A 116 -1.14 -19.37 -24.02
C GLN A 116 -1.66 -20.39 -25.04
N GLU A 117 -2.19 -19.97 -26.19
CA GLU A 117 -2.63 -20.88 -27.26
C GLU A 117 -1.46 -21.54 -27.99
N SER A 118 -0.29 -20.89 -28.04
CA SER A 118 0.88 -21.35 -28.81
C SER A 118 2.19 -21.33 -28.03
N TRP A 119 2.21 -20.68 -26.86
CA TRP A 119 3.39 -20.48 -26.04
C TRP A 119 3.14 -20.90 -24.60
N GLU A 120 4.20 -21.33 -23.92
CA GLU A 120 4.22 -21.30 -22.46
C GLU A 120 4.44 -19.86 -22.00
N VAL A 121 3.57 -19.38 -21.13
CA VAL A 121 3.59 -17.99 -20.64
C VAL A 121 3.99 -17.98 -19.17
N SER A 122 5.00 -17.17 -18.85
CA SER A 122 5.52 -16.95 -17.51
C SER A 122 5.60 -15.45 -17.21
N SER A 123 5.78 -15.11 -15.94
CA SER A 123 5.92 -13.71 -15.47
C SER A 123 4.73 -12.80 -15.85
N ALA A 124 3.53 -13.35 -16.05
CA ALA A 124 2.38 -12.62 -16.57
C ALA A 124 1.35 -12.17 -15.50
N ASP A 125 1.61 -12.48 -14.23
CA ASP A 125 0.71 -12.18 -13.10
C ASP A 125 1.32 -11.18 -12.10
N ILE A 126 2.29 -10.39 -12.55
CA ILE A 126 2.97 -9.39 -11.74
C ILE A 126 2.29 -8.04 -11.99
N LEU A 127 1.88 -7.36 -10.92
CA LEU A 127 1.34 -5.99 -11.03
C LEU A 127 2.41 -5.04 -11.57
N PHE A 128 2.01 -4.11 -12.42
CA PHE A 128 2.95 -3.32 -13.20
C PHE A 128 3.88 -2.46 -12.35
N GLU A 129 3.36 -1.80 -11.33
CA GLU A 129 4.16 -1.01 -10.39
C GLU A 129 5.14 -1.87 -9.59
N ARG A 130 4.77 -3.13 -9.29
CA ARG A 130 5.68 -4.08 -8.62
C ARG A 130 6.80 -4.54 -9.53
N ARG A 131 6.58 -4.50 -10.85
CA ARG A 131 7.63 -4.84 -11.82
C ARG A 131 8.82 -3.90 -11.72
N LEU A 132 8.58 -2.62 -11.47
CA LEU A 132 9.65 -1.66 -11.19
C LEU A 132 10.56 -2.14 -10.06
N LEU A 133 9.96 -2.56 -8.94
CA LEU A 133 10.71 -3.00 -7.77
C LEU A 133 11.48 -4.29 -8.05
N LEU A 134 10.86 -5.25 -8.74
CA LEU A 134 11.46 -6.54 -9.03
C LEU A 134 12.61 -6.45 -10.05
N ASP A 135 12.39 -5.73 -11.16
CA ASP A 135 13.34 -5.69 -12.28
C ASP A 135 14.59 -4.87 -11.96
N TYR A 136 14.45 -3.83 -11.13
CA TYR A 136 15.56 -2.91 -10.75
C TYR A 136 16.12 -3.18 -9.36
N ASP A 137 15.76 -4.32 -8.80
CA ASP A 137 16.13 -4.75 -7.45
C ASP A 137 15.82 -3.75 -6.31
N LEU A 138 14.80 -2.92 -6.45
CA LEU A 138 14.48 -1.85 -5.50
C LEU A 138 13.71 -2.38 -4.28
N GLY A 139 14.01 -1.81 -3.12
CA GLY A 139 13.24 -1.94 -1.88
C GLY A 139 12.36 -0.73 -1.61
N PRO A 140 11.86 -0.55 -0.37
CA PRO A 140 11.10 0.64 0.01
C PRO A 140 11.98 1.90 0.04
N HIS A 141 13.24 1.82 0.46
CA HIS A 141 14.13 2.98 0.53
C HIS A 141 14.97 3.09 -0.75
N ILE A 142 14.85 4.23 -1.42
CA ILE A 142 15.51 4.54 -2.69
C ILE A 142 16.14 5.93 -2.65
N SER A 143 17.16 6.17 -3.49
CA SER A 143 17.51 7.50 -3.97
C SER A 143 16.85 7.72 -5.33
N ALA A 144 16.25 8.90 -5.53
CA ALA A 144 15.67 9.30 -6.80
C ALA A 144 16.21 10.66 -7.23
N CYS A 145 16.67 10.74 -8.48
CA CYS A 145 17.03 11.98 -9.14
C CYS A 145 15.96 12.33 -10.19
N GLY A 146 15.50 13.57 -10.26
CA GLY A 146 14.47 13.94 -11.22
C GLY A 146 14.14 15.42 -11.31
N GLU A 147 13.33 15.75 -12.30
CA GLU A 147 12.86 17.12 -12.51
C GLU A 147 11.72 17.47 -11.54
N VAL A 148 11.84 18.59 -10.84
CA VAL A 148 10.77 19.17 -10.02
C VAL A 148 9.68 19.75 -10.92
N LEU A 149 8.46 19.22 -10.78
CA LEU A 149 7.27 19.69 -11.48
C LEU A 149 6.35 20.53 -10.59
N TRP A 150 6.37 20.27 -9.28
CA TRP A 150 5.60 20.99 -8.27
C TRP A 150 6.36 21.02 -6.95
N ALA A 151 6.36 22.16 -6.28
CA ALA A 151 6.88 22.33 -4.92
C ALA A 151 5.92 23.22 -4.11
N GLY A 152 5.25 22.63 -3.12
CA GLY A 152 4.30 23.29 -2.23
C GLY A 152 4.95 23.96 -1.02
N GLU A 153 4.12 24.46 -0.11
CA GLU A 153 4.54 25.25 1.06
C GLU A 153 5.41 24.51 2.08
N ARG A 154 5.42 23.17 2.05
CA ARG A 154 6.28 22.32 2.91
C ARG A 154 7.43 21.63 2.17
N ALA A 155 7.55 21.83 0.84
CA ALA A 155 8.71 21.36 0.10
C ALA A 155 9.99 22.11 0.51
N PRO A 156 11.20 21.60 0.28
CA PRO A 156 12.44 22.37 0.52
C PRO A 156 12.41 23.74 -0.18
N VAL A 157 12.94 24.77 0.47
CA VAL A 157 12.87 26.16 -0.06
C VAL A 157 13.59 26.26 -1.39
N GLU A 158 14.65 25.48 -1.57
CA GLU A 158 15.47 25.43 -2.77
C GLU A 158 14.69 24.90 -3.98
N ALA A 159 13.67 24.05 -3.76
CA ALA A 159 12.84 23.48 -4.83
C ALA A 159 11.73 24.44 -5.30
N ARG A 160 11.53 25.57 -4.62
CA ARG A 160 10.44 26.52 -4.86
C ARG A 160 10.91 27.67 -5.75
N ASP A 161 10.32 27.75 -6.94
CA ASP A 161 10.48 28.86 -7.87
C ASP A 161 9.14 29.26 -8.50
N GLU A 162 9.10 30.35 -9.28
CA GLU A 162 7.87 30.84 -9.93
C GLU A 162 7.19 29.77 -10.80
N SER A 163 7.97 28.83 -11.38
CA SER A 163 7.49 27.77 -12.27
C SER A 163 7.05 26.49 -11.55
N THR A 164 7.51 26.25 -10.32
CA THR A 164 7.16 25.08 -9.50
C THR A 164 6.07 25.36 -8.46
N MET A 165 5.77 26.64 -8.21
CA MET A 165 4.71 27.07 -7.28
C MET A 165 3.38 27.45 -7.96
N ASP A 166 3.36 27.63 -9.29
CA ASP A 166 2.11 27.88 -10.01
C ASP A 166 1.34 26.58 -10.25
N ARG A 167 0.17 26.45 -9.62
CA ARG A 167 -0.65 25.23 -9.63
C ARG A 167 -1.12 24.84 -11.03
N ALA A 168 -1.45 25.81 -11.88
CA ALA A 168 -1.98 25.56 -13.22
C ALA A 168 -0.87 25.05 -14.16
N THR A 169 0.29 25.70 -14.15
CA THR A 169 1.48 25.32 -14.92
C THR A 169 1.98 23.95 -14.47
N ALA A 170 2.07 23.70 -13.16
CA ALA A 170 2.48 22.41 -12.62
C ALA A 170 1.54 21.28 -13.04
N ALA A 171 0.21 21.49 -12.98
CA ALA A 171 -0.75 20.47 -13.42
C ALA A 171 -0.57 20.11 -14.90
N GLY A 172 -0.28 21.08 -15.77
CA GLY A 172 0.03 20.84 -17.18
C GLY A 172 1.30 20.02 -17.37
N ARG A 173 2.41 20.43 -16.74
CA ARG A 173 3.70 19.72 -16.81
C ARG A 173 3.61 18.28 -16.27
N ILE A 174 2.83 18.08 -15.20
CA ILE A 174 2.56 16.75 -14.66
C ILE A 174 1.81 15.88 -15.67
N ALA A 175 0.78 16.42 -16.33
CA ALA A 175 0.03 15.69 -17.35
C ALA A 175 0.90 15.32 -18.56
N GLU A 176 1.81 16.21 -18.98
CA GLU A 176 2.74 15.97 -20.10
C GLU A 176 3.67 14.78 -19.87
N VAL A 177 4.07 14.53 -18.62
CA VAL A 177 4.89 13.35 -18.25
C VAL A 177 4.07 12.10 -17.90
N GLY A 178 2.73 12.18 -18.03
CA GLY A 178 1.80 11.08 -17.83
C GLY A 178 1.21 10.96 -16.42
N GLY A 179 1.34 11.98 -15.57
CA GLY A 179 0.61 12.06 -14.31
C GLY A 179 -0.85 12.51 -14.49
N ALA A 180 -1.65 12.37 -13.43
CA ALA A 180 -3.09 12.65 -13.48
C ALA A 180 -3.46 14.14 -13.29
N GLY A 181 -2.54 14.94 -12.74
CA GLY A 181 -2.77 16.34 -12.38
C GLY A 181 -2.05 16.69 -11.07
N LEU A 182 -2.50 17.74 -10.39
CA LEU A 182 -1.83 18.19 -9.16
C LEU A 182 -2.20 17.30 -7.96
N TYR A 183 -1.23 16.49 -7.52
CA TYR A 183 -1.36 15.60 -6.36
C TYR A 183 -1.35 16.40 -5.04
N PRO A 184 -2.06 15.93 -3.99
CA PRO A 184 -2.07 16.57 -2.67
C PRO A 184 -0.82 16.17 -1.86
N VAL A 185 0.35 16.56 -2.36
CA VAL A 185 1.67 16.25 -1.78
C VAL A 185 2.52 17.51 -1.71
N ASP A 186 3.60 17.46 -0.95
CA ASP A 186 4.52 18.59 -0.83
C ASP A 186 5.32 18.79 -2.13
N MET A 187 5.70 17.72 -2.83
CA MET A 187 6.49 17.82 -4.07
C MET A 187 6.09 16.78 -5.12
N VAL A 188 6.19 17.11 -6.41
CA VAL A 188 6.03 16.15 -7.53
C VAL A 188 7.28 16.16 -8.38
N LEU A 189 7.88 14.98 -8.58
CA LEU A 189 9.07 14.81 -9.41
C LEU A 189 8.78 13.91 -10.61
N SER A 190 9.45 14.17 -11.73
CA SER A 190 9.50 13.25 -12.86
C SER A 190 10.91 12.71 -13.06
N CYS A 191 10.99 11.40 -13.24
CA CYS A 191 12.25 10.70 -13.47
C CYS A 191 12.03 9.50 -14.41
N THR A 192 13.13 8.85 -14.76
CA THR A 192 13.15 7.57 -15.44
C THR A 192 13.61 6.46 -14.51
N VAL A 193 13.43 5.22 -14.94
CA VAL A 193 13.94 4.03 -14.24
C VAL A 193 15.44 4.09 -13.95
N ASP A 194 16.23 4.74 -14.80
CA ASP A 194 17.69 4.85 -14.65
C ASP A 194 18.10 5.86 -13.58
N ASP A 195 17.18 6.72 -13.15
CA ASP A 195 17.42 7.74 -12.11
C ASP A 195 17.07 7.23 -10.70
N LEU A 196 16.73 5.94 -10.57
CA LEU A 196 16.41 5.29 -9.31
C LEU A 196 17.55 4.37 -8.87
N SER A 197 17.91 4.43 -7.59
CA SER A 197 18.87 3.50 -7.01
C SER A 197 18.47 3.10 -5.59
N ILE A 198 18.98 1.95 -5.13
CA ILE A 198 18.80 1.52 -3.75
C ILE A 198 19.65 2.38 -2.81
N THR A 199 19.12 2.68 -1.62
CA THR A 199 19.89 3.27 -0.52
C THR A 199 19.80 2.41 0.73
N GLU A 200 20.69 2.67 1.69
CA GLU A 200 20.63 2.07 3.01
C GLU A 200 19.31 2.42 3.71
N PRO A 201 18.61 1.44 4.29
CA PRO A 201 17.37 1.68 5.03
C PRO A 201 17.56 2.73 6.12
N PHE A 202 16.61 3.64 6.24
CA PHE A 202 16.56 4.66 7.27
C PHE A 202 15.20 4.69 7.94
N ARG A 203 15.11 5.30 9.14
CA ARG A 203 13.83 5.50 9.79
C ARG A 203 13.07 6.61 9.08
N THR A 204 12.02 6.25 8.36
CA THR A 204 11.23 7.22 7.61
C THR A 204 10.47 8.13 8.57
N PRO A 205 10.51 9.46 8.39
CA PRO A 205 9.72 10.42 9.16
C PRO A 205 8.25 10.40 8.68
N PHE A 206 7.55 9.30 8.95
CA PHE A 206 6.13 9.17 8.60
C PHE A 206 5.28 10.21 9.30
N VAL A 207 4.25 10.68 8.60
CA VAL A 207 3.20 11.53 9.17
C VAL A 207 1.99 10.65 9.44
N THR A 208 1.48 10.68 10.68
CA THR A 208 0.33 9.86 11.09
C THR A 208 -0.87 10.74 11.38
N PHE A 209 -2.02 10.37 10.85
CA PHE A 209 -3.31 10.97 11.15
C PHE A 209 -4.14 9.96 11.94
N SER A 210 -4.43 10.28 13.21
CA SER A 210 -5.35 9.52 14.04
C SER A 210 -6.66 10.26 14.13
N PHE A 211 -7.79 9.58 13.93
CA PHE A 211 -9.10 10.22 14.01
C PHE A 211 -10.13 9.32 14.68
N ASP A 212 -11.19 9.95 15.17
CA ASP A 212 -12.29 9.33 15.86
C ASP A 212 -13.59 10.12 15.59
N LEU A 213 -14.72 9.41 15.55
CA LEU A 213 -16.03 9.97 15.26
C LEU A 213 -17.02 9.65 16.38
N GLU A 214 -17.68 10.68 16.90
CA GLU A 214 -18.83 10.49 17.76
C GLU A 214 -20.13 10.60 16.96
N THR A 215 -20.97 9.57 17.08
CA THR A 215 -22.17 9.43 16.26
C THR A 215 -23.43 9.34 17.11
N SER A 216 -24.51 9.93 16.60
CA SER A 216 -25.86 9.76 17.13
C SER A 216 -26.30 8.30 17.05
N ILE A 217 -26.79 7.75 18.17
CA ILE A 217 -27.30 6.38 18.23
C ILE A 217 -28.64 6.29 17.47
N GLN A 218 -29.44 7.35 17.54
CA GLN A 218 -30.75 7.41 16.91
C GLN A 218 -30.69 7.56 15.39
N SER A 219 -29.76 8.38 14.89
CA SER A 219 -29.77 8.82 13.49
C SER A 219 -28.53 8.41 12.69
N ASN A 220 -27.53 7.80 13.35
CA ASN A 220 -26.20 7.52 12.79
C ASN A 220 -25.44 8.75 12.29
N ARG A 221 -25.95 9.97 12.53
CA ARG A 221 -25.27 11.20 12.12
C ARG A 221 -23.98 11.39 12.91
N ILE A 222 -22.95 11.89 12.25
CA ILE A 222 -21.72 12.33 12.92
C ILE A 222 -22.06 13.63 13.68
N LEU A 223 -21.87 13.60 15.00
CA LEU A 223 -22.13 14.72 15.91
C LEU A 223 -20.89 15.61 16.04
N CYS A 224 -19.73 14.97 16.18
CA CYS A 224 -18.43 15.61 16.14
C CYS A 224 -17.35 14.64 15.68
N ALA A 225 -16.18 15.19 15.37
CA ALA A 225 -14.98 14.42 15.09
C ALA A 225 -13.77 15.10 15.71
N ALA A 226 -12.77 14.30 16.05
CA ALA A 226 -11.45 14.77 16.41
C ALA A 226 -10.40 14.13 15.50
N ALA A 227 -9.28 14.82 15.36
CA ALA A 227 -8.11 14.31 14.69
C ALA A 227 -6.81 14.82 15.30
N VAL A 228 -5.79 13.98 15.30
CA VAL A 228 -4.42 14.34 15.66
C VAL A 228 -3.49 14.02 14.51
N ILE A 229 -2.69 15.02 14.12
CA ILE A 229 -1.56 14.85 13.22
C ILE A 229 -0.31 14.70 14.07
N ASP A 230 0.40 13.58 13.93
CA ASP A 230 1.70 13.32 14.53
C ASP A 230 2.79 13.42 13.46
N ARG A 231 3.72 14.35 13.66
CA ARG A 231 4.91 14.56 12.83
C ARG A 231 6.16 14.33 13.68
N GLY A 232 6.61 13.08 13.75
CA GLY A 232 7.81 12.74 14.52
C GLY A 232 7.68 13.05 16.01
N GLY A 233 6.48 12.86 16.59
CA GLY A 233 6.18 13.14 17.99
C GLY A 233 5.66 14.56 18.28
N GLU A 234 5.74 15.49 17.31
CA GLU A 234 5.02 16.76 17.41
C GLU A 234 3.56 16.54 17.00
N ARG A 235 2.64 16.75 17.96
CA ARG A 235 1.21 16.50 17.78
C ARG A 235 0.42 17.79 17.69
N THR A 236 -0.45 17.90 16.69
CA THR A 236 -1.45 18.96 16.59
C THR A 236 -2.85 18.36 16.62
N GLU A 237 -3.67 18.82 17.56
CA GLU A 237 -5.06 18.43 17.75
C GLU A 237 -6.00 19.31 16.93
N HIS A 238 -7.02 18.69 16.34
CA HIS A 238 -8.05 19.33 15.53
C HIS A 238 -9.41 18.78 15.92
N THR A 239 -10.40 19.64 16.13
CA THR A 239 -11.77 19.25 16.45
C THR A 239 -12.74 19.83 15.43
N PHE A 240 -13.81 19.07 15.17
CA PHE A 240 -14.82 19.41 14.19
C PHE A 240 -16.20 19.22 14.79
N GLN A 241 -17.02 20.26 14.75
CA GLN A 241 -18.40 20.29 15.22
C GLN A 241 -19.24 21.18 14.30
N GLY A 242 -20.56 20.99 14.31
CA GLY A 242 -21.50 21.76 13.49
C GLY A 242 -22.34 20.86 12.61
N GLU A 243 -22.64 21.30 11.39
CA GLU A 243 -23.35 20.46 10.44
C GLU A 243 -22.46 19.29 9.98
N GLU A 244 -23.09 18.13 9.81
CA GLU A 244 -22.41 16.88 9.49
C GLU A 244 -21.53 16.97 8.24
N GLY A 245 -22.01 17.67 7.21
CA GLY A 245 -21.24 17.91 5.99
C GLY A 245 -19.96 18.71 6.22
N ASP A 246 -20.02 19.74 7.08
CA ASP A 246 -18.88 20.60 7.40
C ASP A 246 -17.82 19.83 8.20
N ILE A 247 -18.24 18.93 9.10
CA ILE A 247 -17.35 18.04 9.85
C ILE A 247 -16.56 17.14 8.90
N MET A 248 -17.26 16.47 7.99
CA MET A 248 -16.65 15.54 7.03
C MET A 248 -15.75 16.25 6.02
N GLU A 249 -16.18 17.42 5.53
CA GLU A 249 -15.36 18.25 4.64
C GLU A 249 -14.12 18.77 5.37
N GLY A 250 -14.24 19.15 6.65
CA GLY A 250 -13.15 19.56 7.52
C GLY A 250 -12.08 18.47 7.68
N LEU A 251 -12.49 17.24 7.99
CA LEU A 251 -11.58 16.08 8.06
C LEU A 251 -10.88 15.82 6.72
N THR A 252 -11.63 15.85 5.62
CA THR A 252 -11.06 15.63 4.28
C THR A 252 -10.08 16.73 3.90
N LYS A 253 -10.39 18.00 4.19
CA LYS A 253 -9.47 19.13 4.00
C LYS A 253 -8.19 18.93 4.81
N LEU A 254 -8.31 18.57 6.09
CA LEU A 254 -7.17 18.33 6.98
C LEU A 254 -6.26 17.20 6.46
N ILE A 255 -6.82 16.04 6.09
CA ILE A 255 -6.03 14.93 5.54
C ILE A 255 -5.33 15.35 4.25
N ARG A 256 -6.00 16.09 3.37
CA ARG A 256 -5.42 16.52 2.09
C ARG A 256 -4.39 17.63 2.27
N SER A 257 -4.55 18.51 3.24
CA SER A 257 -3.61 19.59 3.52
C SER A 257 -2.40 19.08 4.29
N GLU A 258 -2.56 18.19 5.26
CA GLU A 258 -1.47 17.67 6.10
C GLU A 258 -0.75 16.48 5.46
N ASP A 259 -1.40 15.82 4.51
CA ASP A 259 -0.86 14.71 3.73
C ASP A 259 -0.19 13.59 4.56
N PRO A 260 -0.94 12.93 5.48
CA PRO A 260 -0.42 11.84 6.30
C PRO A 260 -0.13 10.57 5.48
N ASP A 261 0.91 9.83 5.83
CA ASP A 261 1.20 8.52 5.23
C ASP A 261 0.36 7.41 5.84
N ILE A 262 0.09 7.52 7.15
CA ILE A 262 -0.63 6.52 7.92
C ILE A 262 -1.93 7.13 8.42
N ILE A 263 -3.03 6.41 8.26
CA ILE A 263 -4.33 6.75 8.83
C ILE A 263 -4.65 5.71 9.89
N THR A 264 -4.86 6.16 11.12
CA THR A 264 -5.10 5.32 12.30
C THR A 264 -6.25 5.85 13.14
N GLY A 265 -6.50 5.17 14.25
CA GLY A 265 -7.60 5.33 15.18
C GLY A 265 -7.83 3.99 15.86
N TYR A 266 -8.89 3.85 16.65
CA TYR A 266 -9.21 2.58 17.31
C TYR A 266 -10.49 1.95 16.73
N ASN A 267 -10.33 0.87 15.95
CA ASN A 267 -11.43 0.17 15.26
C ASN A 267 -11.99 0.93 14.03
N ILE A 268 -11.17 1.78 13.40
CA ILE A 268 -11.51 2.53 12.18
C ILE A 268 -11.94 1.62 11.03
N ASP A 269 -11.41 0.40 10.96
CA ASP A 269 -11.70 -0.53 9.86
C ASP A 269 -13.16 -1.03 9.90
N ASN A 270 -13.78 -1.05 11.08
CA ASN A 270 -15.13 -1.59 11.27
C ASN A 270 -16.16 -0.55 11.70
N PHE A 271 -15.73 0.66 12.06
CA PHE A 271 -16.64 1.72 12.49
C PHE A 271 -16.45 3.00 11.68
N ASP A 272 -15.34 3.71 11.86
CA ASP A 272 -15.19 5.08 11.36
C ASP A 272 -15.14 5.17 9.83
N LEU A 273 -14.32 4.36 9.16
CA LEU A 273 -14.25 4.34 7.69
C LEU A 273 -15.59 3.92 7.04
N PRO A 274 -16.26 2.84 7.49
CA PRO A 274 -17.62 2.54 7.04
C PRO A 274 -18.61 3.68 7.28
N ARG A 275 -18.50 4.37 8.42
CA ARG A 275 -19.41 5.46 8.77
C ARG A 275 -19.21 6.64 7.83
N MET A 276 -17.97 7.05 7.59
CA MET A 276 -17.67 8.12 6.64
C MET A 276 -18.19 7.79 5.23
N GLU A 277 -18.03 6.54 4.77
CA GLU A 277 -18.56 6.09 3.48
C GLU A 277 -20.10 6.19 3.43
N GLU A 278 -20.80 5.64 4.43
CA GLU A 278 -22.27 5.69 4.52
C GLU A 278 -22.79 7.12 4.53
N ARG A 279 -22.20 7.99 5.36
CA ARG A 279 -22.67 9.38 5.51
C ARG A 279 -22.36 10.21 4.27
N ALA A 280 -21.25 9.97 3.59
CA ALA A 280 -20.93 10.63 2.33
C ALA A 280 -21.94 10.26 1.24
N ASP A 281 -22.33 8.98 1.14
CA ASP A 281 -23.35 8.53 0.18
C ASP A 281 -24.72 9.15 0.46
N VAL A 282 -25.10 9.32 1.74
CA VAL A 282 -26.35 9.98 2.14
C VAL A 282 -26.35 11.47 1.78
N LEU A 283 -25.26 12.19 2.07
CA LEU A 283 -25.18 13.65 1.90
C LEU A 283 -24.95 14.07 0.44
N ALA A 284 -24.09 13.36 -0.30
CA ALA A 284 -23.74 13.70 -1.68
C ALA A 284 -24.67 13.05 -2.72
N GLY A 285 -25.50 12.09 -2.31
CA GLY A 285 -26.42 11.38 -3.20
C GLY A 285 -25.72 10.71 -4.38
N ARG A 286 -25.90 11.25 -5.60
CA ARG A 286 -25.29 10.71 -6.83
C ARG A 286 -24.02 11.43 -7.26
N SER A 287 -23.70 12.56 -6.64
CA SER A 287 -22.56 13.40 -7.03
C SER A 287 -21.27 12.86 -6.44
N ARG A 288 -20.46 12.19 -7.28
CA ARG A 288 -19.16 11.64 -6.85
C ARG A 288 -18.19 12.72 -6.40
N MET A 289 -18.23 13.91 -6.99
CA MET A 289 -17.33 15.00 -6.59
C MET A 289 -17.74 15.62 -5.25
N GLU A 290 -19.04 15.74 -4.97
CA GLU A 290 -19.50 16.12 -3.62
C GLU A 290 -19.11 15.05 -2.60
N ALA A 291 -19.28 13.76 -2.92
CA ALA A 291 -18.82 12.68 -2.04
C ALA A 291 -17.30 12.76 -1.81
N ALA A 292 -16.52 13.13 -2.84
CA ALA A 292 -15.08 13.29 -2.71
C ALA A 292 -14.70 14.49 -1.81
N ALA A 293 -15.51 15.55 -1.75
CA ALA A 293 -15.29 16.63 -0.79
C ALA A 293 -15.46 16.16 0.66
N LEU A 294 -16.34 15.17 0.89
CA LEU A 294 -16.63 14.62 2.23
C LEU A 294 -15.73 13.46 2.64
N TYR A 295 -15.28 12.63 1.70
CA TYR A 295 -14.54 11.38 1.98
C TYR A 295 -13.48 11.01 0.90
N GLY A 296 -12.99 12.00 0.15
CA GLY A 296 -11.98 11.82 -0.90
C GLY A 296 -10.54 11.80 -0.38
N TRP A 297 -10.18 10.77 0.39
CA TRP A 297 -8.92 10.69 1.13
C TRP A 297 -7.73 10.16 0.31
N GLY A 298 -7.94 9.69 -0.92
CA GLY A 298 -6.87 9.26 -1.81
C GLY A 298 -5.87 10.37 -2.13
N ARG A 299 -4.57 10.03 -2.18
CA ARG A 299 -3.45 10.91 -2.54
C ARG A 299 -3.36 11.10 -4.06
N VAL A 300 -4.50 11.35 -4.69
CA VAL A 300 -4.65 11.65 -6.13
C VAL A 300 -5.33 13.02 -6.32
N PRO A 301 -5.21 13.63 -7.50
CA PRO A 301 -5.93 14.87 -7.81
C PRO A 301 -7.45 14.71 -7.66
N MET A 302 -8.15 15.75 -7.18
CA MET A 302 -9.62 15.76 -7.11
C MET A 302 -10.24 16.00 -8.49
N LEU A 303 -10.12 15.00 -9.36
CA LEU A 303 -10.61 15.04 -10.74
C LEU A 303 -11.59 13.89 -10.98
N GLN A 304 -12.52 14.08 -11.92
CA GLN A 304 -13.48 13.03 -12.27
C GLN A 304 -12.79 11.78 -12.87
N SER A 305 -11.66 11.96 -13.56
CA SER A 305 -10.81 10.86 -14.05
C SER A 305 -10.31 9.96 -12.90
N GLU A 306 -10.24 10.52 -11.69
CA GLU A 306 -9.69 9.88 -10.49
C GLU A 306 -10.73 9.31 -9.54
N ASN A 307 -12.01 9.33 -9.92
CA ASN A 307 -13.12 8.88 -9.08
C ASN A 307 -12.95 7.48 -8.47
N ARG A 308 -12.22 6.57 -9.13
CA ARG A 308 -11.98 5.21 -8.59
C ARG A 308 -10.86 5.14 -7.54
N ARG A 309 -10.02 6.17 -7.47
CA ARG A 309 -8.85 6.24 -6.59
C ARG A 309 -8.98 7.31 -5.50
N LEU A 310 -10.00 8.15 -5.57
CA LEU A 310 -10.25 9.18 -4.57
C LEU A 310 -10.73 8.63 -3.22
N PHE A 311 -11.46 7.52 -3.22
CA PHE A 311 -12.14 7.02 -2.02
C PHE A 311 -11.36 5.90 -1.34
N PRO A 312 -11.33 5.87 -0.01
CA PRO A 312 -11.08 4.64 0.73
C PRO A 312 -12.03 3.53 0.27
N SER A 313 -11.52 2.31 0.13
CA SER A 313 -12.35 1.17 -0.29
C SER A 313 -11.97 -0.12 0.43
N ARG A 314 -12.99 -0.86 0.87
CA ARG A 314 -12.80 -2.14 1.54
C ARG A 314 -12.56 -3.26 0.52
N GLN A 315 -11.43 -3.94 0.65
CA GLN A 315 -11.03 -5.04 -0.23
C GLN A 315 -11.66 -6.37 0.19
N GLN A 316 -11.60 -7.39 -0.67
CA GLN A 316 -12.21 -8.72 -0.42
C GLN A 316 -11.68 -9.41 0.85
N ASN A 317 -10.43 -9.16 1.23
CA ASN A 317 -9.81 -9.65 2.46
C ASN A 317 -10.21 -8.83 3.70
N ARG A 318 -11.22 -7.95 3.59
CA ARG A 318 -11.74 -7.04 4.62
C ARG A 318 -10.79 -5.93 5.07
N VAL A 319 -9.65 -5.76 4.39
CA VAL A 319 -8.67 -4.69 4.62
C VAL A 319 -9.07 -3.45 3.82
N TRP A 320 -8.88 -2.26 4.40
CA TRP A 320 -9.10 -1.00 3.69
C TRP A 320 -7.90 -0.61 2.82
N ARG A 321 -8.18 0.01 1.67
CA ARG A 321 -7.17 0.62 0.81
C ARG A 321 -7.50 2.08 0.58
N ILE A 322 -6.52 2.95 0.78
CA ILE A 322 -6.58 4.38 0.48
C ILE A 322 -5.41 4.69 -0.44
N PRO A 323 -5.61 5.00 -1.73
CA PRO A 323 -4.49 5.18 -2.66
C PRO A 323 -3.48 6.22 -2.16
N GLY A 324 -2.21 5.82 -2.04
CA GLY A 324 -1.13 6.67 -1.53
C GLY A 324 -0.99 6.73 0.00
N ARG A 325 -1.89 6.10 0.77
CA ARG A 325 -1.89 6.13 2.25
C ARG A 325 -2.10 4.73 2.83
N ILE A 326 -1.71 4.52 4.08
CA ILE A 326 -1.76 3.22 4.75
C ILE A 326 -2.74 3.29 5.92
N PRO A 327 -3.92 2.66 5.82
CA PRO A 327 -4.75 2.38 6.98
C PRO A 327 -4.02 1.43 7.93
N LEU A 328 -3.85 1.85 9.18
CA LEU A 328 -3.20 1.05 10.22
C LEU A 328 -4.00 1.16 11.52
N ASP A 329 -5.05 0.36 11.62
CA ASP A 329 -5.94 0.34 12.79
C ASP A 329 -5.22 -0.13 14.07
N ALA A 330 -5.18 0.71 15.09
CA ALA A 330 -4.51 0.41 16.35
C ALA A 330 -5.17 -0.74 17.11
N TRP A 331 -6.50 -0.91 16.97
CA TRP A 331 -7.22 -2.05 17.53
C TRP A 331 -6.69 -3.37 16.95
N TRP A 332 -6.50 -3.43 15.63
CA TRP A 332 -5.98 -4.62 14.97
C TRP A 332 -4.54 -4.92 15.39
N GLN A 333 -3.68 -3.89 15.49
CA GLN A 333 -2.31 -4.07 15.96
C GLN A 333 -2.24 -4.57 17.41
N ALA A 334 -3.06 -4.01 18.29
CA ALA A 334 -3.17 -4.44 19.68
C ALA A 334 -3.68 -5.88 19.78
N ARG A 335 -4.72 -6.24 19.02
CA ARG A 335 -5.27 -7.60 18.98
C ARG A 335 -4.22 -8.63 18.54
N GLN A 336 -3.51 -8.36 17.45
CA GLN A 336 -2.50 -9.29 16.91
C GLN A 336 -1.29 -9.44 17.84
N THR A 337 -0.85 -8.34 18.44
CA THR A 337 0.40 -8.29 19.21
C THR A 337 0.21 -8.71 20.67
N LEU A 338 -0.83 -8.19 21.33
CA LEU A 338 -1.05 -8.39 22.77
C LEU A 338 -1.95 -9.59 23.08
N ARG A 339 -2.84 -9.96 22.16
CA ARG A 339 -3.89 -10.98 22.36
C ARG A 339 -4.64 -10.78 23.70
N PRO A 340 -5.19 -9.59 23.95
CA PRO A 340 -5.79 -9.26 25.24
C PRO A 340 -7.10 -10.03 25.47
N GLN A 341 -7.51 -10.18 26.73
CA GLN A 341 -8.79 -10.83 27.07
C GLN A 341 -10.01 -10.04 26.58
N ARG A 342 -9.89 -8.71 26.56
CA ARG A 342 -10.87 -7.77 25.99
C ARG A 342 -10.15 -6.83 25.05
N GLU A 343 -10.81 -6.47 23.95
CA GLU A 343 -10.19 -5.69 22.88
C GLU A 343 -10.67 -4.22 22.89
N THR A 344 -11.30 -3.74 23.96
CA THR A 344 -11.77 -2.34 24.03
C THR A 344 -10.60 -1.38 24.29
N LEU A 345 -10.69 -0.15 23.76
CA LEU A 345 -9.66 0.88 23.95
C LEU A 345 -9.35 1.12 25.44
N ARG A 346 -10.39 1.20 26.28
CA ARG A 346 -10.26 1.33 27.75
C ARG A 346 -9.50 0.16 28.40
N TYR A 347 -9.70 -1.06 27.92
CA TYR A 347 -8.98 -2.22 28.48
C TYR A 347 -7.53 -2.24 28.01
N VAL A 348 -7.29 -2.02 26.72
CA VAL A 348 -5.94 -2.04 26.13
C VAL A 348 -5.07 -0.91 26.67
N SER A 349 -5.60 0.29 26.82
CA SER A 349 -4.91 1.41 27.47
C SER A 349 -4.47 1.07 28.89
N LYS A 350 -5.40 0.60 29.74
CA LYS A 350 -5.09 0.16 31.11
C LYS A 350 -4.10 -1.01 31.17
N LEU A 351 -4.16 -1.94 30.21
CA LEU A 351 -3.22 -3.04 30.10
C LEU A 351 -1.79 -2.55 29.81
N LEU A 352 -1.65 -1.56 28.93
CA LEU A 352 -0.35 -1.02 28.53
C LEU A 352 0.24 -0.04 29.53
N TRP A 353 -0.61 0.73 30.21
CA TRP A 353 -0.19 1.77 31.16
C TRP A 353 -1.05 1.76 32.43
N PRO A 354 -0.91 0.76 33.31
CA PRO A 354 -1.80 0.61 34.49
C PRO A 354 -1.78 1.80 35.45
N GLU A 355 -0.63 2.49 35.56
CA GLU A 355 -0.39 3.57 36.53
C GLU A 355 -0.42 4.98 35.92
N ASP A 356 -0.75 5.13 34.63
CA ASP A 356 -0.72 6.41 33.91
C ASP A 356 -2.15 6.80 33.51
N GLU A 357 -2.82 7.56 34.39
CA GLU A 357 -4.22 7.99 34.20
C GLU A 357 -4.39 8.86 32.94
N ASP A 358 -3.36 9.61 32.54
CA ASP A 358 -3.36 10.39 31.30
C ASP A 358 -3.35 9.50 30.05
N LYS A 359 -2.98 8.22 30.17
CA LYS A 359 -3.11 7.26 29.07
C LYS A 359 -4.35 6.40 29.19
N HIS A 360 -5.34 6.79 29.99
CA HIS A 360 -6.62 6.09 30.10
C HIS A 360 -7.74 6.85 29.38
N LYS A 361 -8.77 6.09 29.01
CA LYS A 361 -9.98 6.62 28.40
C LYS A 361 -10.78 7.45 29.41
N LEU A 362 -11.22 8.65 28.99
CA LEU A 362 -12.16 9.49 29.73
C LEU A 362 -13.52 8.80 29.91
N ASP A 363 -14.30 9.25 30.89
CA ASP A 363 -15.55 8.58 31.31
C ASP A 363 -16.80 9.20 30.67
N ILE A 364 -17.04 8.85 29.41
CA ILE A 364 -18.29 9.12 28.68
C ILE A 364 -19.01 7.79 28.39
N ASP A 365 -20.32 7.75 28.64
CA ASP A 365 -21.15 6.60 28.29
C ASP A 365 -21.55 6.66 26.81
N ALA A 366 -20.78 5.97 25.97
CA ALA A 366 -21.06 5.89 24.53
C ALA A 366 -22.45 5.29 24.21
N SER A 367 -23.11 4.60 25.14
CA SER A 367 -24.49 4.10 24.94
C SER A 367 -25.57 5.17 25.12
N GLN A 368 -25.21 6.35 25.61
CA GLN A 368 -26.08 7.51 25.79
C GLN A 368 -25.57 8.74 25.00
N MET A 369 -24.80 8.53 23.93
CA MET A 369 -24.11 9.59 23.19
C MET A 369 -25.01 10.77 22.77
N ASP A 370 -26.25 10.52 22.34
CA ASP A 370 -27.20 11.60 22.00
C ASP A 370 -27.50 12.52 23.19
N ARG A 371 -27.61 11.94 24.40
CA ARG A 371 -27.85 12.69 25.64
C ARG A 371 -26.58 13.41 26.09
N GLU A 372 -25.44 12.72 26.04
CA GLU A 372 -24.15 13.30 26.42
C GLU A 372 -23.80 14.50 25.55
N TRP A 373 -24.03 14.39 24.24
CA TRP A 373 -23.83 15.49 23.30
C TRP A 373 -24.76 16.67 23.56
N ALA A 374 -26.02 16.41 23.94
CA ALA A 374 -26.98 17.47 24.23
C ALA A 374 -26.72 18.18 25.57
N GLU A 375 -26.25 17.45 26.58
CA GLU A 375 -26.02 17.96 27.93
C GLU A 375 -24.61 18.56 28.11
N ARG A 376 -23.57 17.95 27.52
CA ARG A 376 -22.15 18.27 27.74
C ARG A 376 -21.28 18.09 26.49
N PRO A 377 -21.53 18.83 25.39
CA PRO A 377 -20.80 18.67 24.12
C PRO A 377 -19.28 18.93 24.23
N GLU A 378 -18.85 19.85 25.11
CA GLU A 378 -17.44 20.15 25.32
C GLU A 378 -16.67 18.95 25.91
N GLU A 379 -17.26 18.24 26.87
CA GLU A 379 -16.66 17.02 27.45
C GLU A 379 -16.61 15.87 26.43
N VAL A 380 -17.62 15.76 25.57
CA VAL A 380 -17.64 14.78 24.47
C VAL A 380 -16.53 15.06 23.46
N LEU A 381 -16.28 16.33 23.13
CA LEU A 381 -15.17 16.71 22.26
C LEU A 381 -13.80 16.37 22.88
N GLU A 382 -13.61 16.65 24.17
CA GLU A 382 -12.36 16.29 24.87
C GLU A 382 -12.16 14.77 24.90
N TYR A 383 -13.23 14.01 25.14
CA TYR A 383 -13.25 12.55 25.04
C TYR A 383 -12.87 12.05 23.64
N CYS A 384 -13.45 12.63 22.59
CA CYS A 384 -13.14 12.28 21.21
C CYS A 384 -11.66 12.57 20.88
N VAL A 385 -11.12 13.72 21.31
CA VAL A 385 -9.68 14.01 21.18
C VAL A 385 -8.82 12.96 21.87
N ARG A 386 -9.15 12.58 23.12
CA ARG A 386 -8.42 11.51 23.84
C ARG A 386 -8.42 10.20 23.06
N ASP A 387 -9.53 9.85 22.43
CA ASP A 387 -9.69 8.64 21.62
C ASP A 387 -8.89 8.67 20.32
N THR A 388 -8.42 9.84 19.86
CA THR A 388 -7.43 9.95 18.78
C THR A 388 -5.99 9.88 19.26
N VAL A 389 -5.68 10.36 20.48
CA VAL A 389 -4.32 10.34 21.04
C VAL A 389 -3.90 8.93 21.44
N LEU A 390 -4.77 8.17 22.11
CA LEU A 390 -4.45 6.83 22.61
C LEU A 390 -4.03 5.84 21.51
N PRO A 391 -4.66 5.78 20.32
CA PRO A 391 -4.19 4.97 19.20
C PRO A 391 -2.73 5.23 18.80
N LEU A 392 -2.31 6.51 18.78
CA LEU A 392 -0.92 6.88 18.47
C LEU A 392 0.04 6.31 19.51
N ASP A 393 -0.29 6.48 20.79
CA ASP A 393 0.50 5.94 21.90
C ASP A 393 0.57 4.40 21.86
N ILE A 394 -0.54 3.74 21.48
CA ILE A 394 -0.58 2.28 21.34
C ILE A 394 0.34 1.85 20.20
N LEU A 395 0.25 2.49 19.03
CA LEU A 395 1.09 2.14 17.89
C LEU A 395 2.58 2.36 18.19
N ASP A 396 2.93 3.44 18.88
CA ASP A 396 4.30 3.70 19.33
C ASP A 396 4.75 2.65 20.36
N ARG A 397 3.95 2.36 21.39
CA ARG A 397 4.30 1.36 22.41
C ARG A 397 4.52 -0.04 21.83
N LEU A 398 3.80 -0.39 20.77
CA LEU A 398 3.92 -1.66 20.05
C LEU A 398 4.99 -1.61 18.94
N GLN A 399 5.53 -0.43 18.63
CA GLN A 399 6.45 -0.16 17.52
C GLN A 399 5.88 -0.66 16.18
N SER A 400 4.57 -0.52 15.99
CA SER A 400 3.83 -1.12 14.87
C SER A 400 4.34 -0.59 13.53
N VAL A 401 4.47 0.73 13.39
CA VAL A 401 4.94 1.39 12.16
C VAL A 401 6.37 0.98 11.82
N ALA A 402 7.28 1.08 12.80
CA ALA A 402 8.69 0.71 12.62
C ALA A 402 8.85 -0.77 12.22
N ARG A 403 8.06 -1.68 12.80
CA ARG A 403 8.06 -3.09 12.40
C ARG A 403 7.59 -3.30 10.96
N LYS A 404 6.61 -2.53 10.48
CA LYS A 404 6.13 -2.62 9.09
C LYS A 404 7.17 -2.08 8.11
N GLU A 405 7.83 -0.98 8.43
CA GLU A 405 8.96 -0.46 7.64
C GLU A 405 10.13 -1.45 7.57
N ALA A 406 10.51 -2.04 8.71
CA ALA A 406 11.56 -3.06 8.76
C ALA A 406 11.19 -4.29 7.93
N LEU A 407 9.93 -4.74 8.02
CA LEU A 407 9.44 -5.84 7.19
C LEU A 407 9.50 -5.49 5.69
N ALA A 408 9.06 -4.28 5.30
CA ALA A 408 9.14 -3.82 3.91
C ALA A 408 10.58 -3.83 3.38
N SER A 409 11.53 -3.42 4.22
CA SER A 409 12.95 -3.39 3.90
C SER A 409 13.51 -4.80 3.68
N VAL A 410 13.17 -5.73 4.57
CA VAL A 410 13.60 -7.14 4.46
C VAL A 410 12.94 -7.85 3.27
N SER A 411 11.67 -7.57 2.98
CA SER A 411 10.95 -8.18 1.85
C SER A 411 11.15 -7.47 0.52
N LEU A 412 11.84 -6.32 0.49
CA LEU A 412 12.02 -5.48 -0.69
C LEU A 412 10.69 -5.12 -1.37
N THR A 413 9.72 -4.66 -0.57
CA THR A 413 8.39 -4.25 -1.03
C THR A 413 8.08 -2.82 -0.58
N THR A 414 6.98 -2.23 -1.08
CA THR A 414 6.44 -0.98 -0.51
C THR A 414 5.98 -1.17 0.94
N VAL A 415 5.90 -0.08 1.70
CA VAL A 415 5.40 -0.11 3.09
C VAL A 415 3.93 -0.54 3.15
N GLU A 416 3.10 -0.15 2.19
CA GLU A 416 1.70 -0.62 2.05
C GLU A 416 1.63 -2.15 1.90
N THR A 417 2.50 -2.73 1.07
CA THR A 417 2.52 -4.20 0.86
C THR A 417 2.97 -4.93 2.13
N ALA A 418 3.92 -4.39 2.89
CA ALA A 418 4.31 -4.97 4.19
C ALA A 418 3.22 -4.82 5.27
N SER A 419 2.42 -3.75 5.17
CA SER A 419 1.40 -3.42 6.17
C SER A 419 0.11 -4.22 5.96
N SER A 420 -0.40 -4.19 4.73
CA SER A 420 -1.74 -4.68 4.35
C SER A 420 -1.69 -5.93 3.45
N GLY A 421 -0.51 -6.29 2.95
CA GLY A 421 -0.31 -7.48 2.11
C GLY A 421 -0.28 -8.78 2.91
N THR A 422 -0.23 -9.89 2.18
CA THR A 422 -0.13 -11.24 2.76
C THR A 422 1.33 -11.70 2.83
N THR A 423 1.62 -12.67 3.70
CA THR A 423 2.95 -13.31 3.76
C THR A 423 3.42 -13.82 2.40
N SER A 424 2.50 -14.32 1.56
CA SER A 424 2.82 -14.75 0.20
C SER A 424 3.38 -13.63 -0.65
N GLN A 425 2.85 -12.40 -0.56
CA GLN A 425 3.37 -11.28 -1.34
C GLN A 425 4.79 -10.88 -0.93
N TRP A 426 5.12 -11.02 0.36
CA TRP A 426 6.49 -10.76 0.86
C TRP A 426 7.46 -11.84 0.34
N LEU A 427 7.02 -13.10 0.36
CA LEU A 427 7.81 -14.22 -0.17
C LEU A 427 7.98 -14.13 -1.68
N ASP A 428 6.91 -13.81 -2.42
CA ASP A 428 6.95 -13.65 -3.88
C ASP A 428 8.00 -12.61 -4.27
N SER A 429 8.07 -11.48 -3.56
CA SER A 429 9.09 -10.46 -3.81
C SER A 429 10.52 -11.02 -3.74
N LEU A 430 10.83 -11.82 -2.72
CA LEU A 430 12.16 -12.39 -2.53
C LEU A 430 12.46 -13.54 -3.50
N VAL A 431 11.49 -14.44 -3.68
CA VAL A 431 11.65 -15.65 -4.50
C VAL A 431 11.69 -15.32 -5.99
N ILE A 432 10.90 -14.35 -6.46
CA ILE A 432 10.93 -13.92 -7.87
C ILE A 432 12.29 -13.32 -8.22
N ARG A 433 12.84 -12.44 -7.36
CA ARG A 433 14.19 -11.88 -7.55
C ARG A 433 15.27 -12.97 -7.58
N LEU A 434 15.16 -13.96 -6.69
CA LEU A 434 16.07 -15.11 -6.69
C LEU A 434 15.94 -15.92 -7.98
N ALA A 435 14.70 -16.18 -8.43
CA ALA A 435 14.43 -16.89 -9.67
C ALA A 435 15.04 -16.15 -10.87
N ASP A 436 14.85 -14.84 -10.99
CA ASP A 436 15.41 -14.06 -12.08
C ASP A 436 16.95 -14.06 -12.06
N ARG A 437 17.59 -13.88 -10.89
CA ARG A 437 19.06 -13.99 -10.75
C ARG A 437 19.61 -15.38 -11.09
N ARG A 438 18.79 -16.42 -10.98
CA ARG A 438 19.15 -17.81 -11.26
C ARG A 438 18.66 -18.29 -12.63
N ASN A 439 18.13 -17.40 -13.47
CA ASN A 439 17.53 -17.73 -14.76
C ASN A 439 16.43 -18.81 -14.63
N VAL A 440 15.58 -18.72 -13.62
CA VAL A 440 14.42 -19.61 -13.44
C VAL A 440 13.17 -18.93 -13.98
N SER A 441 12.34 -19.67 -14.72
CA SER A 441 11.08 -19.15 -15.26
C SER A 441 10.03 -19.03 -14.16
N VAL A 442 9.44 -17.84 -13.99
CA VAL A 442 8.46 -17.55 -12.93
C VAL A 442 7.06 -17.94 -13.39
N PRO A 443 6.44 -19.00 -12.87
CA PRO A 443 5.15 -19.48 -13.37
C PRO A 443 4.01 -18.50 -13.07
N THR A 444 2.93 -18.59 -13.83
CA THR A 444 1.66 -17.93 -13.49
C THR A 444 1.00 -18.58 -12.27
N THR A 445 0.16 -17.84 -11.56
CA THR A 445 -0.53 -18.32 -10.36
C THR A 445 -1.53 -19.41 -10.74
N ASN A 446 -1.21 -20.66 -10.39
CA ASN A 446 -2.10 -21.78 -10.63
C ASN A 446 -3.09 -21.93 -9.47
N SER A 447 -4.37 -21.67 -9.72
CA SER A 447 -5.45 -22.05 -8.80
C SER A 447 -5.71 -23.54 -8.91
N GLY A 448 -4.93 -24.36 -8.21
CA GLY A 448 -5.14 -25.81 -8.15
C GLY A 448 -6.56 -26.16 -7.64
N PRO A 449 -7.05 -27.40 -7.88
CA PRO A 449 -8.33 -27.83 -7.36
C PRO A 449 -8.41 -27.63 -5.84
N ARG A 450 -9.47 -26.95 -5.37
CA ARG A 450 -9.73 -26.59 -3.95
C ARG A 450 -9.70 -27.76 -2.96
N ARG A 451 -9.67 -29.01 -3.44
CA ARG A 451 -9.58 -30.23 -2.63
C ARG A 451 -8.28 -30.96 -2.94
N ARG A 452 -7.22 -30.60 -2.22
CA ARG A 452 -6.13 -31.55 -1.94
C ARG A 452 -6.48 -32.26 -0.63
N ASN A 453 -6.18 -33.55 -0.55
CA ASN A 453 -6.22 -34.26 0.74
C ASN A 453 -5.34 -33.48 1.74
N GLN A 454 -5.77 -33.40 3.00
CA GLN A 454 -4.94 -32.79 4.03
C GLN A 454 -3.59 -33.53 4.07
N ILE A 455 -2.50 -32.77 3.99
CA ILE A 455 -1.15 -33.30 4.16
C ILE A 455 -0.99 -33.63 5.64
N ALA A 456 -0.35 -34.75 5.97
CA ALA A 456 -0.06 -35.10 7.37
C ALA A 456 0.76 -33.97 8.03
N GLY A 457 0.31 -33.53 9.21
CA GLY A 457 0.94 -32.45 9.98
C GLY A 457 2.03 -32.95 10.93
N GLY A 458 2.37 -32.12 11.91
CA GLY A 458 3.31 -32.49 12.97
C GLY A 458 2.78 -33.63 13.85
N TYR A 459 3.68 -34.49 14.29
CA TYR A 459 3.38 -35.54 15.27
C TYR A 459 3.26 -34.94 16.68
N VAL A 460 2.23 -35.33 17.41
CA VAL A 460 2.07 -35.03 18.84
C VAL A 460 2.13 -36.34 19.60
N HIS A 461 3.11 -36.47 20.49
CA HIS A 461 3.23 -37.64 21.34
C HIS A 461 2.18 -37.60 22.44
N GLU A 462 1.41 -38.67 22.62
CA GLU A 462 0.49 -38.79 23.74
C GLU A 462 1.29 -39.01 25.03
N VAL A 463 0.95 -38.26 26.07
CA VAL A 463 1.56 -38.34 27.39
C VAL A 463 0.46 -38.55 28.42
N ASP A 464 0.73 -39.36 29.44
CA ASP A 464 -0.20 -39.57 30.55
C ASP A 464 -0.40 -38.25 31.32
N ALA A 465 -1.66 -37.94 31.63
CA ALA A 465 -1.97 -36.76 32.41
C ALA A 465 -1.54 -36.94 33.87
N GLY A 466 -0.75 -36.00 34.41
CA GLY A 466 -0.24 -36.08 35.77
C GLY A 466 0.52 -34.82 36.21
N LEU A 467 0.90 -34.78 37.49
CA LEU A 467 1.78 -33.76 38.07
C LEU A 467 3.17 -34.36 38.22
N GLU A 468 4.08 -33.97 37.33
CA GLU A 468 5.46 -34.43 37.36
C GLU A 468 6.40 -33.31 37.86
N PRO A 469 7.24 -33.57 38.88
CA PRO A 469 8.26 -32.61 39.29
C PRO A 469 9.44 -32.61 38.31
N TRP A 470 10.12 -31.47 38.13
CA TRP A 470 11.37 -31.33 37.36
C TRP A 470 11.29 -31.59 35.85
N VAL A 471 10.30 -30.99 35.17
CA VAL A 471 10.18 -31.05 33.70
C VAL A 471 11.27 -30.21 33.02
N VAL A 472 12.03 -30.81 32.11
CA VAL A 472 12.97 -30.12 31.22
C VAL A 472 12.35 -29.97 29.84
N VAL A 473 12.27 -28.73 29.33
CA VAL A 473 11.74 -28.44 28.00
C VAL A 473 12.90 -28.20 27.04
N LEU A 474 12.98 -29.04 25.99
CA LEU A 474 13.95 -28.90 24.90
C LEU A 474 13.17 -28.69 23.60
N ASP A 475 13.56 -27.68 22.82
CA ASP A 475 12.92 -27.34 21.55
C ASP A 475 13.96 -26.99 20.47
N PHE A 476 13.61 -27.21 19.20
CA PHE A 476 14.44 -26.87 18.06
C PHE A 476 14.21 -25.42 17.65
N LYS A 477 15.29 -24.64 17.51
CA LYS A 477 15.21 -23.30 16.92
C LYS A 477 14.89 -23.40 15.43
N SER A 478 13.79 -22.79 15.00
CA SER A 478 13.42 -22.66 13.58
C SER A 478 13.44 -24.01 12.83
N MET A 479 12.72 -25.01 13.37
CA MET A 479 12.76 -26.40 12.89
C MET A 479 12.54 -26.53 11.36
N TYR A 480 11.42 -26.05 10.82
CA TYR A 480 11.12 -26.23 9.39
C TYR A 480 12.11 -25.52 8.45
N PRO A 481 12.46 -24.22 8.65
CA PRO A 481 13.51 -23.59 7.86
C PRO A 481 14.84 -24.34 7.92
N SER A 482 15.23 -24.84 9.10
CA SER A 482 16.48 -25.60 9.26
C SER A 482 16.45 -26.92 8.49
N ILE A 483 15.32 -27.63 8.50
CA ILE A 483 15.13 -28.86 7.71
C ILE A 483 15.24 -28.56 6.22
N MET A 484 14.58 -27.50 5.72
CA MET A 484 14.64 -27.12 4.31
C MET A 484 16.07 -26.83 3.86
N ILE A 485 16.82 -26.03 4.65
CA ILE A 485 18.23 -25.69 4.36
C ILE A 485 19.11 -26.95 4.40
N ALA A 486 19.01 -27.76 5.46
CA ALA A 486 19.85 -28.93 5.64
C ALA A 486 19.63 -30.01 4.56
N ASN A 487 18.43 -30.09 3.99
CA ASN A 487 18.07 -31.06 2.96
C ASN A 487 18.03 -30.45 1.55
N ASN A 488 18.40 -29.17 1.38
CA ASN A 488 18.37 -28.46 0.10
C ASN A 488 17.02 -28.58 -0.64
N ILE A 489 15.93 -28.29 0.09
CA ILE A 489 14.54 -28.30 -0.40
C ILE A 489 14.17 -26.97 -1.03
#